data_AF-A0A090VB57-F1
#
_entry.id   AF-A0A090VB57-F1
#
_cell.length_a   1.000
_cell.length_b   1.000
_cell.length_c   1.000
_cell.angle_alpha   90.00
_cell.angle_beta   90.00
_cell.angle_gamma   90.00
#
_symmetry.space_group_name_H-M   'P 1'
#
loop_
_entity.id
_entity.type
_entity.pdbx_description
1 polymer ?
#
loop_
_entity_poly.entity_id
_entity_poly.type
_entity_poly.pdbx_seq_one_letter_code
_entity_poly.pdbx_strand_id
1 'polypeptide(L)' 'MVDITHKSTTLRTATAQAVVKVSKPETIEAIKNDTVPKGHVFAMSKAAGFWE' A
#
# COMPACT_ATOMS: atom_id res chain seq x y z
N MET A 1 16.77 -3.79 -18.67
CA MET A 1 17.44 -4.35 -17.49
C MET A 1 18.88 -3.85 -17.52
N VAL A 2 19.34 -3.18 -16.47
CA VAL A 2 20.73 -2.65 -16.40
C VAL A 2 21.60 -3.70 -15.73
N ASP A 3 22.80 -3.93 -16.26
CA ASP A 3 23.77 -4.86 -15.67
C ASP A 3 24.20 -4.37 -14.26
N ILE A 4 24.08 -5.26 -13.28
CA ILE A 4 24.40 -5.01 -11.88
C ILE A 4 25.58 -5.86 -11.37
N THR A 5 26.23 -6.63 -12.24
CA THR A 5 27.24 -7.66 -11.88
C THR A 5 28.43 -7.10 -11.11
N HIS A 6 28.85 -5.86 -11.40
CA HIS A 6 29.99 -5.21 -10.72
C HIS A 6 29.58 -4.25 -9.60
N LYS A 7 28.30 -4.17 -9.24
CA LYS A 7 27.84 -3.28 -8.17
C LYS A 7 28.15 -3.91 -6.81
N SER A 8 28.85 -3.18 -5.95
CA SER A 8 29.07 -3.59 -4.57
C SER A 8 27.74 -3.67 -3.80
N THR A 9 27.52 -4.74 -3.06
CA THR A 9 26.34 -4.90 -2.21
C THR A 9 26.44 -3.96 -1.01
N THR A 10 25.45 -3.09 -0.86
CA THR A 10 25.33 -2.15 0.26
C THR A 10 23.95 -2.27 0.86
N LEU A 11 23.79 -1.94 2.14
CA LEU A 11 22.46 -1.79 2.73
C LEU A 11 21.74 -0.64 2.02
N ARG A 12 20.54 -0.90 1.50
CA ARG A 12 19.71 0.10 0.83
C ARG A 12 18.32 0.05 1.43
N THR A 13 17.85 1.21 1.87
CA THR A 13 16.50 1.38 2.41
C THR A 13 15.80 2.42 1.56
N ALA A 14 14.55 2.16 1.18
CA ALA A 14 13.70 3.09 0.47
C ALA A 14 12.38 3.24 1.23
N THR A 15 11.87 4.46 1.30
CA THR A 15 10.57 4.78 1.89
C THR A 15 9.74 5.52 0.85
N ALA A 16 8.49 5.11 0.69
CA ALA A 16 7.55 5.72 -0.26
C ALA A 16 6.21 6.01 0.44
N GLN A 17 5.51 7.05 -0.01
CA GLN A 17 4.19 7.43 0.47
C GLN A 17 3.26 7.68 -0.73
N ALA A 18 2.00 7.28 -0.59
CA ALA A 18 0.95 7.57 -1.56
C ALA A 18 -0.30 8.10 -0.83
N VAL A 19 -1.04 8.98 -1.50
CA VAL A 19 -2.32 9.53 -1.00
C VAL A 19 -3.41 9.20 -2.01
N VAL A 20 -4.49 8.58 -1.54
CA VAL A 20 -5.66 8.24 -2.36
C VAL A 20 -6.79 9.21 -2.04
N LYS A 21 -7.28 9.92 -3.06
CA LYS A 21 -8.44 10.80 -2.92
C LYS A 21 -9.73 9.99 -3.08
N VAL A 22 -10.61 10.11 -2.10
CA VAL A 22 -11.96 9.54 -2.18
C VAL A 22 -12.96 10.57 -2.71
N SER A 23 -14.02 10.08 -3.35
CA SER A 23 -15.05 10.93 -3.94
C SER A 23 -16.12 11.37 -2.94
N LYS A 24 -16.39 10.56 -1.90
CA LYS A 24 -17.44 10.83 -0.90
C LYS A 24 -16.91 10.68 0.53
N PRO A 25 -17.33 11.55 1.46
CA PRO A 25 -16.95 11.44 2.88
C PRO A 25 -17.54 10.19 3.54
N GLU A 26 -18.73 9.76 3.09
CA GLU A 26 -19.40 8.51 3.50
C GLU A 26 -18.50 7.28 3.36
N THR A 27 -17.64 7.25 2.34
CA THR A 27 -16.70 6.16 2.11
C THR A 27 -15.62 6.10 3.20
N ILE A 28 -15.19 7.24 3.74
CA ILE A 28 -14.22 7.29 4.84
C ILE A 28 -14.85 6.74 6.11
N GLU A 29 -16.10 7.11 6.39
CA GLU A 29 -16.83 6.61 7.55
C GLU A 29 -17.11 5.11 7.44
N ALA A 30 -17.51 4.63 6.26
CA ALA A 30 -17.71 3.21 6.02
C ALA A 30 -16.40 2.39 6.19
N ILE A 31 -15.26 2.95 5.76
CA ILE A 31 -13.94 2.32 5.97
C ILE A 31 -13.56 2.30 7.46
N LYS A 32 -13.87 3.35 8.22
CA LYS A 32 -13.58 3.39 9.67
C LYS A 32 -14.49 2.48 10.50
N ASN A 33 -15.75 2.35 10.10
CA ASN A 33 -16.75 1.51 10.77
C ASN A 33 -16.78 0.07 10.22
N ASP A 34 -15.89 -0.26 9.28
CA ASP A 34 -15.78 -1.56 8.62
C ASP A 34 -17.09 -2.07 8.01
N THR A 35 -18.00 -1.18 7.64
CA THR A 35 -19.31 -1.51 7.03
C THR A 35 -19.23 -1.69 5.52
N VAL A 36 -18.01 -1.77 4.96
CA VAL A 36 -17.81 -1.96 3.53
C VAL A 36 -18.18 -3.40 3.16
N PRO A 37 -19.04 -3.63 2.14
CA PRO A 37 -19.50 -4.98 1.76
C PRO A 37 -18.38 -5.89 1.23
N LYS A 38 -17.18 -5.34 1.00
CA LYS A 38 -15.97 -6.06 0.58
C LYS A 38 -15.06 -6.45 1.74
N GLY A 39 -15.46 -6.16 2.98
CA GLY A 39 -14.68 -6.43 4.20
C GLY A 39 -13.68 -5.32 4.56
N HIS A 40 -12.72 -5.66 5.42
CA HIS A 40 -11.74 -4.73 5.98
C HIS A 40 -10.75 -4.22 4.93
N VAL A 41 -10.94 -2.98 4.46
CA VAL A 41 -10.15 -2.37 3.38
C VAL A 41 -8.69 -2.18 3.78
N PHE A 42 -8.40 -1.75 5.00
CA PHE A 42 -7.01 -1.53 5.45
C PHE A 42 -6.20 -2.83 5.54
N ALA A 43 -6.82 -3.92 5.98
CA ALA A 43 -6.18 -5.22 6.05
C ALA A 43 -5.83 -5.71 4.63
N MET A 44 -6.75 -5.58 3.67
CA MET A 44 -6.48 -5.95 2.28
C MET A 44 -5.46 -5.04 1.61
N SER A 45 -5.45 -3.73 1.86
CA SER A 45 -4.43 -2.84 1.30
C SER A 45 -3.02 -3.19 1.79
N LYS A 46 -2.89 -3.61 3.05
CA LYS A 46 -1.62 -4.09 3.59
C LYS A 46 -1.18 -5.40 2.94
N ALA A 47 -2.08 -6.37 2.79
CA ALA A 47 -1.78 -7.63 2.12
C ALA A 47 -1.42 -7.43 0.64
N ALA A 48 -2.13 -6.55 -0.08
CA ALA A 48 -1.85 -6.26 -1.49
C ALA A 48 -0.51 -5.52 -1.69
N GLY A 49 -0.11 -4.66 -0.74
CA GLY A 49 1.16 -3.94 -0.79
C GLY A 49 2.37 -4.76 -0.31
N PHE A 50 2.14 -5.80 0.48
CA PHE A 50 3.17 -6.67 1.05
C PHE A 50 3.00 -8.11 0.56
N TRP A 51 2.83 -8.29 -0.75
CA TRP A 51 2.89 -9.64 -1.31
C TRP A 51 4.35 -9.91 -1.74
N GLU A 52 4.92 -10.98 -1.20
CA GLU A 52 6.20 -11.56 -1.60
C GLU A 52 5.96 -12.67 -2.62
#